data_AF-A0AAU2UCT9-F1
#
_entry.id   AF-A0AAU2UCT9-F1
#
_cell.length_a   1.000
_cell.length_b   1.000
_cell.length_c   1.000
_cell.angle_alpha   90.00
_cell.angle_beta   90.00
_cell.angle_gamma   90.00
#
_symmetry.space_group_name_H-M   'P 1'
#
loop_
_entity.id
_entity.type
_entity.pdbx_description
1 polymer ?
#
loop_
_entity_poly.entity_id
_entity_poly.type
_entity_poly.pdbx_seq_one_letter_code
_entity_poly.pdbx_strand_id
1 'polypeptide(L)'
;MLIDGFENDPLAAGEGLLSLPGFWPAYLLWLCQTEDNEPEPAWFGADEADTDAAYEALTDEDRWPVFRIPFGGGHTAVIVGRNLADDAGTEYFISHPEWERHGYLATVDGHQAGPGLSWRELTHIARTPDPRAPGVHAPHARLLLLLPALGDADLPDEATTLIGDALIQVGADADEAPGLAQALLQDHPLWESAGWALPTASPLSGSQDHFPGILHCDEPSSPRCGTRLAQGITRDQSDRLAQALGTWPTT
;
A
#
# COMPACT_ATOMS: atom_id res chain seq x y z
N MET A 1 -0.82 -2.93 -20.80
CA MET A 1 -0.99 -3.62 -19.50
C MET A 1 -2.48 -3.84 -19.34
N LEU A 2 -2.93 -5.05 -19.00
CA LEU A 2 -4.36 -5.32 -18.82
C LEU A 2 -4.59 -5.55 -17.33
N ILE A 3 -5.34 -4.65 -16.72
CA ILE A 3 -5.78 -4.73 -15.33
C ILE A 3 -7.30 -4.89 -15.39
N ASP A 4 -7.80 -5.99 -14.81
CA ASP A 4 -9.25 -6.23 -14.73
C ASP A 4 -9.95 -5.02 -14.09
N GLY A 5 -10.98 -4.49 -14.77
CA GLY A 5 -11.70 -3.28 -14.36
C GLY A 5 -11.17 -1.97 -14.95
N PHE A 6 -10.02 -1.98 -15.65
CA PHE A 6 -9.38 -0.80 -16.24
C PHE A 6 -9.04 -0.98 -17.73
N GLU A 7 -9.74 -1.86 -18.44
CA GLU A 7 -9.34 -2.29 -19.79
C GLU A 7 -9.33 -1.16 -20.83
N ASN A 8 -10.10 -0.10 -20.59
CA ASN A 8 -10.25 1.02 -21.50
C ASN A 8 -9.61 2.32 -20.98
N ASP A 9 -8.95 2.27 -19.82
CA ASP A 9 -8.35 3.44 -19.19
C ASP A 9 -6.92 3.67 -19.70
N PRO A 10 -6.42 4.92 -19.66
CA PRO A 10 -5.12 5.29 -20.22
C PRO A 10 -3.96 4.92 -19.29
N LEU A 11 -3.88 3.67 -18.88
CA LEU A 11 -2.89 3.17 -17.92
C LEU A 11 -1.46 3.29 -18.47
N ALA A 12 -0.59 3.91 -17.69
CA ALA A 12 0.83 4.07 -17.96
C ALA A 12 1.68 3.53 -16.81
N ALA A 13 2.86 2.98 -17.13
CA ALA A 13 3.83 2.55 -16.12
C ALA A 13 4.33 3.77 -15.31
N GLY A 14 4.08 3.77 -14.00
CA GLY A 14 4.39 4.87 -13.09
C GLY A 14 5.79 4.81 -12.48
N GLU A 15 6.51 3.69 -12.59
CA GLU A 15 7.78 3.49 -11.87
C GLU A 15 8.86 4.52 -12.21
N GLY A 16 8.82 5.11 -13.42
CA GLY A 16 9.71 6.20 -13.81
C GLY A 16 9.46 7.51 -13.05
N LEU A 17 8.24 7.72 -12.55
CA LEU A 17 7.87 8.92 -11.78
C LEU A 17 8.59 8.98 -10.43
N LEU A 18 9.01 7.82 -9.88
CA LEU A 18 9.78 7.76 -8.63
C LEU A 18 11.12 8.49 -8.69
N SER A 19 11.60 8.84 -9.89
CA SER A 19 12.84 9.59 -10.09
C SER A 19 12.63 11.10 -10.19
N LEU A 20 11.38 11.58 -10.16
CA LEU A 20 11.08 13.00 -10.13
C LEU A 20 11.42 13.55 -8.72
N PRO A 21 12.16 14.68 -8.61
CA PRO A 21 12.57 15.20 -7.30
C PRO A 21 11.40 15.46 -6.34
N GLY A 22 10.27 15.95 -6.84
CA GLY A 22 9.07 16.22 -6.06
C GLY A 22 8.10 15.05 -5.90
N PHE A 23 8.47 13.83 -6.32
CA PHE A 23 7.54 12.68 -6.30
C PHE A 23 6.98 12.39 -4.91
N TRP A 24 7.85 12.26 -3.91
CA TRP A 24 7.46 11.85 -2.57
C TRP A 24 6.57 12.85 -1.84
N PRO A 25 6.84 14.17 -1.85
CA PRO A 25 5.89 15.14 -1.33
C PRO A 25 4.59 15.15 -2.15
N ALA A 26 4.64 15.07 -3.49
CA ALA A 26 3.41 14.99 -4.29
C ALA A 26 2.55 13.75 -3.95
N TYR A 27 3.19 12.66 -3.53
CA TYR A 27 2.51 11.39 -3.20
C TYR A 27 2.07 11.26 -1.74
N LEU A 28 2.81 11.82 -0.76
CA LEU A 28 2.58 11.58 0.68
C LEU A 28 2.28 12.84 1.50
N LEU A 29 2.51 14.04 0.98
CA LEU A 29 2.40 15.27 1.79
C LEU A 29 0.98 15.46 2.34
N TRP A 30 -0.03 15.18 1.51
CA TRP A 30 -1.44 15.23 1.89
C TRP A 30 -1.78 14.26 3.04
N LEU A 31 -1.02 13.17 3.21
CA LEU A 31 -1.21 12.20 4.27
C LEU A 31 -0.73 12.69 5.64
N CYS A 32 0.12 13.72 5.65
CA CYS A 32 0.69 14.32 6.86
C CYS A 32 -0.06 15.57 7.31
N GLN A 33 -1.07 16.01 6.54
CA GLN A 33 -1.83 17.22 6.81
C GLN A 33 -2.81 16.98 7.95
N THR A 34 -2.75 17.83 8.98
CA THR A 34 -3.68 17.84 10.11
C THR A 34 -4.18 19.25 10.35
N GLU A 35 -5.17 19.44 11.24
CA GLU A 35 -5.62 20.79 11.61
C GLU A 35 -4.51 21.63 12.26
N ASP A 36 -3.55 20.97 12.93
CA ASP A 36 -2.48 21.61 13.70
C ASP A 36 -1.11 21.60 12.98
N ASN A 37 -1.00 20.90 11.84
CA ASN A 37 0.26 20.70 11.12
C ASN A 37 0.07 20.84 9.60
N GLU A 38 0.76 21.83 9.01
CA GLU A 38 0.82 22.05 7.57
C GLU A 38 2.20 21.64 7.06
N PRO A 39 2.36 20.40 6.56
CA PRO A 39 3.64 19.89 6.10
C PRO A 39 4.08 20.59 4.81
N GLU A 40 5.37 20.88 4.70
CA GLU A 40 5.96 21.55 3.54
C GLU A 40 6.75 20.56 2.67
N PRO A 41 6.80 20.75 1.33
CA PRO A 41 7.61 19.92 0.45
C PRO A 41 9.09 19.83 0.84
N ALA A 42 9.63 20.89 1.47
CA ALA A 42 11.01 20.95 1.94
C ALA A 42 11.35 19.85 2.96
N TRP A 43 10.38 19.34 3.71
CA TRP A 43 10.60 18.24 4.66
C TRP A 43 10.97 16.93 3.94
N PHE A 44 10.52 16.78 2.70
CA PHE A 44 10.90 15.69 1.80
C PHE A 44 12.16 16.01 0.97
N GLY A 45 12.80 17.15 1.21
CA GLY A 45 13.99 17.60 0.48
C GLY A 45 13.71 18.12 -0.94
N ALA A 46 12.45 18.45 -1.26
CA ALA A 46 12.05 19.02 -2.55
C ALA A 46 11.57 20.47 -2.41
N ASP A 47 11.60 21.21 -3.51
CA ASP A 47 10.92 22.51 -3.58
C ASP A 47 9.49 22.39 -4.13
N GLU A 48 8.73 23.49 -4.04
CA GLU A 48 7.35 23.55 -4.52
C GLU A 48 7.25 23.29 -6.02
N ALA A 49 8.19 23.79 -6.84
CA ALA A 49 8.13 23.67 -8.29
C ALA A 49 8.35 22.22 -8.76
N ASP A 50 9.29 21.52 -8.14
CA ASP A 50 9.53 20.10 -8.37
C ASP A 50 8.32 19.26 -7.92
N THR A 51 7.68 19.65 -6.81
CA THR A 51 6.49 18.98 -6.27
C THR A 51 5.28 19.17 -7.18
N ASP A 52 5.03 20.38 -7.65
CA ASP A 52 3.96 20.70 -8.60
C ASP A 52 4.15 19.94 -9.91
N ALA A 53 5.37 19.92 -10.46
CA ALA A 53 5.66 19.17 -11.69
C ALA A 53 5.45 17.66 -11.52
N ALA A 54 5.78 17.10 -10.35
CA ALA A 54 5.53 15.70 -10.04
C ALA A 54 4.03 15.42 -9.83
N TYR A 55 3.30 16.34 -9.20
CA TYR A 55 1.86 16.26 -9.00
C TYR A 55 1.11 16.31 -10.34
N GLU A 56 1.47 17.21 -11.24
CA GLU A 56 0.94 17.28 -12.62
C GLU A 56 1.15 15.95 -13.35
N ALA A 57 2.34 15.34 -13.23
CA ALA A 57 2.63 14.05 -13.85
C ALA A 57 1.86 12.88 -13.22
N LEU A 58 1.61 12.93 -11.90
CA LEU A 58 0.82 11.94 -11.17
C LEU A 58 -0.67 12.04 -11.50
N THR A 59 -1.16 13.24 -11.81
CA THR A 59 -2.58 13.54 -12.05
C THR A 59 -2.94 13.69 -13.53
N ASP A 60 -2.03 13.33 -14.44
CA ASP A 60 -2.26 13.34 -15.89
C ASP A 60 -3.47 12.47 -16.27
N GLU A 61 -4.55 13.10 -16.74
CA GLU A 61 -5.80 12.45 -17.16
C GLU A 61 -5.61 11.53 -18.37
N ASP A 62 -4.61 11.80 -19.22
CA ASP A 62 -4.28 11.01 -20.40
C ASP A 62 -3.27 9.88 -20.08
N ARG A 63 -2.76 9.82 -18.84
CA ARG A 63 -1.72 8.86 -18.43
C ARG A 63 -1.81 8.47 -16.95
N TRP A 64 -2.72 7.55 -16.65
CA TRP A 64 -2.96 7.09 -15.30
C TRP A 64 -1.78 6.25 -14.78
N PRO A 65 -1.05 6.70 -13.74
CA PRO A 65 0.15 6.02 -13.31
C PRO A 65 -0.19 4.71 -12.61
N VAL A 66 0.59 3.68 -12.93
CA VAL A 66 0.49 2.37 -12.27
C VAL A 66 1.84 1.98 -11.68
N PHE A 67 1.87 1.79 -10.36
CA PHE A 67 3.05 1.28 -9.66
C PHE A 67 2.87 -0.19 -9.35
N ARG A 68 3.79 -1.01 -9.86
CA ARG A 68 3.78 -2.46 -9.63
C ARG A 68 4.84 -2.81 -8.61
N ILE A 69 4.43 -3.48 -7.55
CA ILE A 69 5.27 -3.83 -6.41
C ILE A 69 5.27 -5.36 -6.32
N PRO A 70 6.13 -6.05 -7.09
CA PRO A 70 6.16 -7.50 -7.11
C PRO A 70 6.71 -8.04 -5.79
N PHE A 71 6.11 -9.12 -5.28
CA PHE A 71 6.52 -9.79 -4.05
C PHE A 71 6.38 -11.32 -4.18
N GLY A 72 6.64 -12.04 -3.08
CA GLY A 72 6.76 -13.50 -3.09
C GLY A 72 5.65 -14.27 -3.81
N GLY A 73 5.99 -15.40 -4.42
CA GLY A 73 5.01 -16.32 -5.01
C GLY A 73 4.31 -15.82 -6.27
N GLY A 74 4.89 -14.86 -7.00
CA GLY A 74 4.33 -14.33 -8.25
C GLY A 74 3.24 -13.27 -8.05
N HIS A 75 3.00 -12.83 -6.82
CA HIS A 75 2.02 -11.80 -6.50
C HIS A 75 2.60 -10.40 -6.75
N THR A 76 1.72 -9.45 -7.04
CA THR A 76 2.08 -8.04 -7.22
C THR A 76 1.05 -7.18 -6.52
N ALA A 77 1.51 -6.30 -5.61
CA ALA A 77 0.68 -5.20 -5.14
C ALA A 77 0.72 -4.12 -6.23
N VAL A 78 -0.45 -3.63 -6.62
CA VAL A 78 -0.63 -2.69 -7.71
C VAL A 78 -1.32 -1.47 -7.15
N ILE A 79 -0.80 -0.30 -7.53
CA ILE A 79 -1.35 1.00 -7.19
C ILE A 79 -1.71 1.68 -8.51
N VAL A 80 -2.95 2.13 -8.65
CA VAL A 80 -3.43 2.84 -9.84
C VAL A 80 -3.90 4.23 -9.43
N GLY A 81 -3.27 5.27 -9.99
CA GLY A 81 -3.78 6.64 -9.91
C GLY A 81 -4.90 6.82 -10.94
N ARG A 82 -6.14 6.83 -10.47
CA ARG A 82 -7.35 7.05 -11.27
C ARG A 82 -7.54 8.56 -11.44
N ASN A 83 -7.14 9.10 -12.58
CA ASN A 83 -7.21 10.54 -12.86
C ASN A 83 -8.41 10.88 -13.74
N LEU A 84 -9.63 10.62 -13.24
CA LEU A 84 -10.84 11.12 -13.87
C LEU A 84 -11.06 12.59 -13.51
N ALA A 85 -11.45 13.40 -14.49
CA ALA A 85 -11.89 14.76 -14.25
C ALA A 85 -13.00 14.77 -13.19
N ASP A 86 -12.79 15.54 -12.11
CA ASP A 86 -13.66 15.69 -10.93
C ASP A 86 -13.78 14.49 -9.97
N ASP A 87 -13.13 13.35 -10.26
CA ASP A 87 -13.20 12.14 -9.43
C ASP A 87 -11.84 11.43 -9.45
N ALA A 88 -10.78 12.15 -9.07
CA ALA A 88 -9.45 11.59 -8.94
C ALA A 88 -9.35 10.71 -7.68
N GLY A 89 -8.60 9.61 -7.77
CA GLY A 89 -8.43 8.68 -6.66
C GLY A 89 -7.24 7.75 -6.85
N THR A 90 -6.92 6.97 -5.82
CA THR A 90 -5.90 5.92 -5.90
C THR A 90 -6.46 4.59 -5.45
N GLU A 91 -6.31 3.56 -6.27
CA GLU A 91 -6.71 2.20 -5.95
C GLU A 91 -5.51 1.31 -5.63
N TYR A 92 -5.66 0.47 -4.61
CA TYR A 92 -4.66 -0.48 -4.14
C TYR A 92 -5.24 -1.88 -4.17
N PHE A 93 -4.56 -2.81 -4.83
CA PHE A 93 -4.99 -4.20 -4.87
C PHE A 93 -3.81 -5.16 -5.09
N ILE A 94 -4.04 -6.43 -4.79
CA ILE A 94 -3.11 -7.53 -5.09
C ILE A 94 -3.60 -8.25 -6.33
N SER A 95 -2.69 -8.49 -7.26
CA SER A 95 -2.91 -9.29 -8.46
C SER A 95 -2.00 -10.51 -8.47
N HIS A 96 -2.45 -11.56 -9.17
CA HIS A 96 -1.66 -12.74 -9.47
C HIS A 96 -2.09 -13.29 -10.84
N PRO A 97 -1.18 -13.77 -11.70
CA PRO A 97 -1.52 -14.22 -13.07
C PRO A 97 -2.54 -15.38 -13.14
N GLU A 98 -2.67 -16.17 -12.07
CA GLU A 98 -3.63 -17.28 -11.97
C GLU A 98 -4.99 -16.87 -11.38
N TRP A 99 -5.21 -15.59 -11.04
CA TRP A 99 -6.47 -15.13 -10.46
C TRP A 99 -7.37 -14.50 -11.53
N GLU A 100 -8.67 -14.76 -11.41
CA GLU A 100 -9.68 -14.11 -12.25
C GLU A 100 -9.99 -12.67 -11.80
N ARG A 101 -9.76 -12.36 -10.51
CA ARG A 101 -10.06 -11.07 -9.89
C ARG A 101 -8.95 -10.64 -8.95
N HIS A 102 -8.79 -9.33 -8.79
CA HIS A 102 -7.85 -8.75 -7.84
C HIS A 102 -8.35 -8.90 -6.39
N GLY A 103 -7.39 -8.92 -5.46
CA GLY A 103 -7.68 -8.77 -4.05
C GLY A 103 -7.55 -7.31 -3.61
N TYR A 104 -8.68 -6.63 -3.45
CA TYR A 104 -8.70 -5.20 -3.09
C TYR A 104 -8.13 -4.95 -1.69
N LEU A 105 -7.28 -3.93 -1.61
CA LEU A 105 -6.66 -3.47 -0.36
C LEU A 105 -7.33 -2.17 0.10
N ALA A 106 -7.29 -1.13 -0.73
CA ALA A 106 -7.83 0.18 -0.37
C ALA A 106 -8.21 1.00 -1.60
N THR A 107 -9.10 1.96 -1.40
CA THR A 107 -9.38 3.06 -2.32
C THR A 107 -9.24 4.35 -1.54
N VAL A 108 -8.47 5.30 -2.08
CA VAL A 108 -8.24 6.61 -1.50
C VAL A 108 -8.81 7.66 -2.45
N ASP A 109 -10.02 8.12 -2.14
CA ASP A 109 -10.77 9.16 -2.85
C ASP A 109 -11.91 9.70 -1.94
N GLY A 110 -12.88 10.43 -2.50
CA GLY A 110 -14.04 10.94 -1.76
C GLY A 110 -14.99 9.87 -1.20
N HIS A 111 -14.83 8.61 -1.59
CA HIS A 111 -15.57 7.43 -1.13
C HIS A 111 -14.62 6.34 -0.62
N GLN A 112 -13.54 6.77 0.03
CA GLN A 112 -12.46 5.91 0.50
C GLN A 112 -12.92 4.63 1.21
N ALA A 113 -12.16 3.56 0.99
CA ALA A 113 -12.32 2.26 1.64
C ALA A 113 -10.94 1.75 2.06
N GLY A 114 -10.78 1.37 3.34
CA GLY A 114 -9.51 0.98 3.92
C GLY A 114 -9.64 0.78 5.42
N PRO A 115 -8.57 0.38 6.14
CA PRO A 115 -7.25 0.07 5.61
C PRO A 115 -7.19 -1.28 4.90
N GLY A 116 -6.15 -1.48 4.08
CA GLY A 116 -5.95 -2.68 3.30
C GLY A 116 -4.83 -3.59 3.79
N LEU A 117 -3.89 -3.05 4.57
CA LEU A 117 -2.70 -3.77 5.04
C LEU A 117 -2.49 -3.56 6.53
N SER A 118 -2.13 -4.64 7.21
CA SER A 118 -1.46 -4.58 8.52
C SER A 118 -0.01 -4.12 8.36
N TRP A 119 0.60 -3.65 9.45
CA TRP A 119 2.02 -3.34 9.51
C TRP A 119 2.88 -4.55 9.15
N ARG A 120 2.49 -5.73 9.65
CA ARG A 120 3.17 -7.00 9.36
C ARG A 120 3.19 -7.30 7.87
N GLU A 121 2.06 -7.18 7.19
CA GLU A 121 1.96 -7.47 5.75
C GLU A 121 2.71 -6.42 4.92
N LEU A 122 2.53 -5.13 5.23
CA LEU A 122 3.20 -4.03 4.53
C LEU A 122 4.73 -4.17 4.61
N THR A 123 5.28 -4.37 5.81
CA THR A 123 6.74 -4.51 5.98
C THR A 123 7.27 -5.79 5.37
N HIS A 124 6.49 -6.89 5.41
CA HIS A 124 6.86 -8.13 4.75
C HIS A 124 6.94 -7.94 3.23
N ILE A 125 5.88 -7.42 2.60
CA ILE A 125 5.84 -7.11 1.17
C ILE A 125 7.05 -6.26 0.82
N ALA A 126 7.26 -5.12 1.48
CA ALA A 126 8.36 -4.19 1.21
C ALA A 126 9.77 -4.83 1.29
N ARG A 127 9.95 -5.88 2.10
CA ARG A 127 11.24 -6.58 2.30
C ARG A 127 11.43 -7.82 1.41
N THR A 128 10.37 -8.36 0.82
CA THR A 128 10.44 -9.60 0.00
C THR A 128 10.12 -9.36 -1.48
N PRO A 129 10.92 -8.57 -2.22
CA PRO A 129 10.69 -8.35 -3.64
C PRO A 129 10.89 -9.65 -4.43
N ASP A 130 10.08 -9.86 -5.46
CA ASP A 130 10.49 -10.76 -6.54
C ASP A 130 11.40 -9.97 -7.50
N PRO A 131 12.72 -10.24 -7.54
CA PRO A 131 13.67 -9.48 -8.34
C PRO A 131 13.61 -9.81 -9.84
N ARG A 132 12.80 -10.80 -10.24
CA ARG A 132 12.66 -11.25 -11.63
C ARG A 132 11.44 -10.65 -12.31
N ALA A 133 10.43 -10.27 -11.54
CA ALA A 133 9.27 -9.56 -12.03
C ALA A 133 9.61 -8.07 -12.28
N PRO A 134 9.05 -7.42 -13.30
CA PRO A 134 9.26 -5.98 -13.46
C PRO A 134 8.52 -5.21 -12.36
N GLY A 135 9.05 -4.06 -11.92
CA GLY A 135 8.36 -3.18 -10.97
C GLY A 135 9.31 -2.45 -10.01
N VAL A 136 8.76 -1.94 -8.92
CA VAL A 136 9.49 -1.27 -7.85
C VAL A 136 10.10 -2.31 -6.92
N HIS A 137 11.44 -2.30 -6.80
CA HIS A 137 12.19 -3.27 -6.00
C HIS A 137 12.86 -2.69 -4.75
N ALA A 138 13.10 -1.38 -4.72
CA ALA A 138 13.77 -0.71 -3.60
C ALA A 138 12.88 -0.79 -2.35
N PRO A 139 13.34 -1.40 -1.23
CA PRO A 139 12.48 -1.62 -0.07
C PRO A 139 11.83 -0.36 0.51
N HIS A 140 12.58 0.75 0.60
CA HIS A 140 12.06 2.04 1.07
C HIS A 140 10.94 2.58 0.16
N ALA A 141 11.10 2.50 -1.17
CA ALA A 141 10.08 2.99 -2.09
C ALA A 141 8.81 2.13 -2.05
N ARG A 142 8.96 0.81 -1.92
CA ARG A 142 7.82 -0.13 -1.80
C ARG A 142 7.04 0.11 -0.52
N LEU A 143 7.75 0.36 0.57
CA LEU A 143 7.19 0.69 1.88
C LEU A 143 6.36 1.98 1.81
N LEU A 144 6.96 3.06 1.31
CA LEU A 144 6.33 4.38 1.22
C LEU A 144 5.16 4.41 0.23
N LEU A 145 5.26 3.70 -0.90
CA LEU A 145 4.17 3.58 -1.86
C LEU A 145 2.93 2.90 -1.27
N LEU A 146 3.11 1.86 -0.45
CA LEU A 146 2.00 1.12 0.16
C LEU A 146 1.49 1.74 1.46
N LEU A 147 2.16 2.77 1.97
CA LEU A 147 1.85 3.41 3.25
C LEU A 147 0.40 3.90 3.34
N PRO A 148 -0.22 4.52 2.32
CA PRO A 148 -1.60 4.96 2.41
C PRO A 148 -2.62 3.81 2.61
N ALA A 149 -2.26 2.56 2.27
CA ALA A 149 -3.11 1.39 2.51
C ALA A 149 -2.92 0.77 3.92
N LEU A 150 -1.98 1.29 4.72
CA LEU A 150 -1.73 0.85 6.09
C LEU A 150 -2.78 1.40 7.05
N GLY A 151 -3.31 0.55 7.92
CA GLY A 151 -3.96 0.98 9.15
C GLY A 151 -3.91 -0.17 10.13
N ASP A 152 -3.24 0.03 11.26
CA ASP A 152 -2.95 -1.02 12.23
C ASP A 152 -2.91 -0.42 13.63
N ALA A 153 -3.68 -0.96 14.55
CA ALA A 153 -3.70 -0.53 15.96
C ALA A 153 -2.46 -0.98 16.74
N ASP A 154 -1.77 -2.03 16.27
CA ASP A 154 -0.66 -2.68 16.95
C ASP A 154 0.68 -2.35 16.27
N LEU A 155 0.93 -1.06 15.97
CA LEU A 155 2.22 -0.60 15.45
C LEU A 155 3.34 -0.86 16.47
N PRO A 156 4.48 -1.46 16.07
CA PRO A 156 5.61 -1.65 16.95
C PRO A 156 6.36 -0.34 17.20
N ASP A 157 7.08 -0.26 18.32
CA ASP A 157 7.85 0.92 18.72
C ASP A 157 8.87 1.37 17.64
N GLU A 158 9.41 0.44 16.85
CA GLU A 158 10.35 0.76 15.76
C GLU A 158 9.71 1.30 14.47
N ALA A 159 8.36 1.38 14.39
CA ALA A 159 7.67 1.75 13.15
C ALA A 159 8.06 3.14 12.64
N THR A 160 8.08 4.14 13.53
CA THR A 160 8.48 5.52 13.20
C THR A 160 9.92 5.57 12.71
N THR A 161 10.84 4.86 13.36
CA THR A 161 12.25 4.78 12.92
C THR A 161 12.36 4.18 11.52
N LEU A 162 11.62 3.11 11.25
CA LEU A 162 11.67 2.42 9.97
C LEU A 162 11.12 3.29 8.82
N ILE A 163 10.05 4.06 9.06
CA ILE A 163 9.52 5.02 8.09
C ILE A 163 10.47 6.20 7.91
N GLY A 164 11.03 6.73 9.00
CA GLY A 164 12.04 7.79 8.96
C GLY A 164 13.25 7.42 8.11
N ASP A 165 13.80 6.22 8.32
CA ASP A 165 14.91 5.70 7.51
C ASP A 165 14.51 5.59 6.02
N ALA A 166 13.29 5.17 5.72
CA ALA A 166 12.80 5.09 4.34
C ALA A 166 12.66 6.48 3.70
N LEU A 167 12.18 7.48 4.45
CA LEU A 167 12.08 8.88 4.03
C LEU A 167 13.46 9.46 3.70
N ILE A 168 14.45 9.22 4.55
CA ILE A 168 15.84 9.67 4.31
C ILE A 168 16.40 9.05 3.02
N GLN A 169 16.13 7.76 2.78
CA GLN A 169 16.59 7.08 1.55
C GLN A 169 15.98 7.68 0.28
N VAL A 170 14.83 8.34 0.38
CA VAL A 170 14.17 8.99 -0.75
C VAL A 170 14.41 10.50 -0.83
N GLY A 171 15.26 11.05 0.04
CA GLY A 171 15.73 12.43 -0.04
C GLY A 171 15.21 13.37 1.04
N ALA A 172 14.38 12.90 1.98
CA ALA A 172 13.96 13.71 3.12
C ALA A 172 15.15 14.14 3.98
N ASP A 173 15.03 15.32 4.60
CA ASP A 173 16.04 15.81 5.54
C ASP A 173 16.09 14.88 6.76
N ALA A 174 17.30 14.54 7.22
CA ALA A 174 17.48 13.60 8.32
C ALA A 174 17.00 14.13 9.67
N ASP A 175 16.98 15.45 9.86
CA ASP A 175 16.50 16.09 11.08
C ASP A 175 14.95 16.15 11.08
N GLU A 176 14.31 16.27 9.91
CA GLU A 176 12.85 16.33 9.76
C GLU A 176 12.18 14.96 9.63
N ALA A 177 12.88 13.95 9.10
CA ALA A 177 12.34 12.63 8.82
C ALA A 177 11.65 11.93 10.01
N PRO A 178 12.13 12.02 11.27
CA PRO A 178 11.43 11.44 12.41
C PRO A 178 10.06 12.07 12.68
N GLY A 179 9.95 13.41 12.56
CA GLY A 179 8.69 14.12 12.75
C GLY A 179 7.70 13.80 11.63
N LEU A 180 8.19 13.77 10.39
CA LEU A 180 7.40 13.37 9.23
C LEU A 180 6.90 11.91 9.33
N ALA A 181 7.76 10.99 9.77
CA ALA A 181 7.37 9.61 10.02
C ALA A 181 6.30 9.47 11.12
N GLN A 182 6.37 10.30 12.15
CA GLN A 182 5.35 10.33 13.19
C GLN A 182 4.01 10.82 12.65
N ALA A 183 4.00 11.92 11.90
CA ALA A 183 2.80 12.46 11.27
C ALA A 183 2.13 11.44 10.31
N LEU A 184 2.94 10.73 9.52
CA LEU A 184 2.47 9.68 8.60
C LEU A 184 1.85 8.45 9.28
N LEU A 185 2.21 8.16 10.54
CA LEU A 185 1.77 6.94 11.24
C LEU A 185 0.71 7.19 12.32
N GLN A 186 0.86 8.27 13.10
CA GLN A 186 0.03 8.53 14.28
C GLN A 186 -1.07 9.54 13.99
N ASP A 187 -0.77 10.55 13.18
CA ASP A 187 -1.72 11.61 12.82
C ASP A 187 -2.38 11.35 11.44
N HIS A 188 -2.27 10.12 10.97
CA HIS A 188 -2.72 9.68 9.65
C HIS A 188 -4.25 9.77 9.51
N PRO A 189 -4.79 10.60 8.60
CA PRO A 189 -6.20 10.96 8.60
C PRO A 189 -7.15 9.96 7.92
N LEU A 190 -6.65 8.92 7.23
CA LEU A 190 -7.52 8.10 6.37
C LEU A 190 -8.37 7.08 7.15
N TRP A 191 -7.76 6.40 8.13
CA TRP A 191 -8.33 5.20 8.74
C TRP A 191 -8.37 5.30 10.26
N GLU A 192 -9.39 4.74 10.87
CA GLU A 192 -9.34 4.42 12.30
C GLU A 192 -8.30 3.32 12.58
N SER A 193 -7.84 3.22 13.83
CA SER A 193 -6.89 2.19 14.24
C SER A 193 -7.53 0.80 14.14
N ALA A 194 -7.14 0.01 13.12
CA ALA A 194 -7.74 -1.29 12.84
C ALA A 194 -7.02 -2.46 13.55
N GLY A 195 -7.80 -3.40 14.07
CA GLY A 195 -7.31 -4.67 14.59
C GLY A 195 -7.14 -5.72 13.49
N TRP A 196 -6.07 -6.50 13.58
CA TRP A 196 -5.77 -7.57 12.62
C TRP A 196 -5.66 -8.93 13.31
N ALA A 197 -6.46 -9.89 12.86
CA ALA A 197 -6.48 -11.23 13.43
C ALA A 197 -6.44 -12.32 12.37
N LEU A 198 -5.80 -13.45 12.70
CA LEU A 198 -5.94 -14.67 11.92
C LEU A 198 -7.37 -15.23 12.09
N PRO A 199 -7.97 -15.79 11.03
CA PRO A 199 -9.26 -16.48 11.13
C PRO A 199 -9.27 -17.50 12.25
N THR A 200 -10.30 -17.47 13.09
CA THR A 200 -10.51 -18.54 14.05
C THR A 200 -11.00 -19.78 13.31
N ALA A 201 -10.37 -20.93 13.57
CA ALA A 201 -10.86 -22.20 13.06
C ALA A 201 -12.27 -22.43 13.62
N SER A 202 -13.25 -22.67 12.74
CA SER A 202 -14.60 -23.03 13.19
C SER A 202 -14.52 -24.34 13.98
N PRO A 203 -15.00 -24.39 15.23
CA PRO A 203 -14.90 -25.58 16.09
C PRO A 203 -15.68 -26.80 15.56
N LEU A 204 -16.45 -26.62 14.47
CA LEU A 204 -17.24 -27.66 13.80
C LEU A 204 -16.52 -28.31 12.61
N SER A 205 -15.35 -27.81 12.18
CA SER A 205 -14.55 -28.39 11.10
C SER A 205 -13.55 -29.39 11.68
N GLY A 206 -13.90 -30.68 11.69
CA GLY A 206 -13.06 -31.76 12.23
C GLY A 206 -11.79 -32.10 11.42
N SER A 207 -11.16 -31.14 10.76
CA SER A 207 -9.90 -31.35 10.02
C SER A 207 -8.69 -30.83 10.80
N GLN A 208 -7.60 -31.60 10.81
CA GLN A 208 -6.47 -31.42 11.73
C GLN A 208 -5.32 -30.52 11.25
N ASP A 209 -5.38 -29.97 10.04
CA ASP A 209 -4.33 -29.07 9.52
C ASP A 209 -4.94 -27.73 9.06
N HIS A 210 -5.34 -26.92 10.03
CA HIS A 210 -5.89 -25.58 9.81
C HIS A 210 -4.79 -24.53 10.03
N PHE A 211 -3.99 -24.24 9.01
CA PHE A 211 -3.36 -22.93 9.01
C PHE A 211 -4.47 -21.88 8.80
N PRO A 212 -4.67 -20.93 9.72
CA PRO A 212 -5.82 -20.04 9.71
C PRO A 212 -5.85 -19.06 8.52
N GLY A 213 -4.72 -18.82 7.84
CA GLY A 213 -4.70 -18.12 6.57
C GLY A 213 -4.14 -16.69 6.62
N ILE A 214 -4.83 -15.80 5.94
CA ILE A 214 -4.49 -14.38 5.76
C ILE A 214 -5.18 -13.58 6.86
N LEU A 215 -4.59 -12.46 7.30
CA LEU A 215 -5.20 -11.63 8.34
C LEU A 215 -6.55 -11.04 7.90
N HIS A 216 -7.46 -10.88 8.84
CA HIS A 216 -8.73 -10.17 8.68
C HIS A 216 -8.67 -8.85 9.43
N CYS A 217 -9.23 -7.81 8.82
CA CYS A 217 -9.42 -6.50 9.42
C CYS A 217 -10.78 -6.48 10.12
N ASP A 218 -10.87 -5.84 11.29
CA ASP A 218 -12.14 -5.61 11.99
C ASP A 218 -12.80 -4.26 11.66
N GLU A 219 -12.10 -3.39 10.95
CA GLU A 219 -12.55 -2.03 10.62
C GLU A 219 -13.65 -2.06 9.54
N PRO A 220 -14.89 -1.59 9.82
CA PRO A 220 -16.01 -1.69 8.88
C PRO A 220 -15.79 -1.04 7.52
N SER A 221 -14.96 -0.01 7.44
CA SER A 221 -14.61 0.67 6.19
C SER A 221 -13.59 -0.10 5.33
N SER A 222 -12.95 -1.14 5.89
CA SER A 222 -11.99 -1.97 5.18
C SER A 222 -12.65 -2.92 4.19
N PRO A 223 -12.12 -3.06 2.95
CA PRO A 223 -12.51 -4.13 2.02
C PRO A 223 -12.28 -5.54 2.57
N ARG A 224 -11.49 -5.68 3.64
CA ARG A 224 -11.13 -6.93 4.30
C ARG A 224 -11.97 -7.22 5.54
N CYS A 225 -12.90 -6.34 5.91
CA CYS A 225 -13.85 -6.60 7.00
C CYS A 225 -14.91 -7.61 6.56
N GLY A 226 -14.98 -8.74 7.28
CA GLY A 226 -15.87 -9.86 6.96
C GLY A 226 -15.60 -10.57 5.62
N THR A 227 -14.58 -10.15 4.89
CA THR A 227 -14.32 -10.54 3.50
C THR A 227 -12.89 -11.03 3.34
N ARG A 228 -12.69 -12.07 2.53
CA ARG A 228 -11.34 -12.55 2.20
C ARG A 228 -10.70 -11.64 1.17
N LEU A 229 -9.42 -11.34 1.36
CA LEU A 229 -8.62 -10.53 0.45
C LEU A 229 -8.72 -11.02 -1.01
N ALA A 230 -8.50 -12.31 -1.25
CA ALA A 230 -8.66 -12.92 -2.56
C ALA A 230 -9.88 -13.85 -2.59
N GLN A 231 -10.80 -13.59 -3.51
CA GLN A 231 -12.04 -14.37 -3.68
C GLN A 231 -11.92 -15.33 -4.87
N GLY A 232 -12.59 -16.47 -4.79
CA GLY A 232 -12.62 -17.46 -5.88
C GLY A 232 -11.31 -18.25 -6.08
N ILE A 233 -10.31 -18.03 -5.24
CA ILE A 233 -9.03 -18.74 -5.32
C ILE A 233 -9.07 -20.11 -4.62
N THR A 234 -8.20 -21.02 -5.05
CA THR A 234 -8.04 -22.34 -4.43
C THR A 234 -7.36 -22.23 -3.06
N ARG A 235 -7.40 -23.31 -2.27
CA ARG A 235 -6.69 -23.38 -0.99
C ARG A 235 -5.19 -23.20 -1.17
N ASP A 236 -4.58 -23.91 -2.11
CA ASP A 236 -3.14 -23.82 -2.38
C ASP A 236 -2.74 -22.39 -2.78
N GLN A 237 -3.59 -21.70 -3.55
CA GLN A 237 -3.40 -20.29 -3.87
C GLN A 237 -3.46 -19.40 -2.62
N SER A 238 -4.43 -19.64 -1.73
CA SER A 238 -4.57 -18.92 -0.47
C SER A 238 -3.37 -19.14 0.46
N ASP A 239 -2.83 -20.36 0.50
CA ASP A 239 -1.68 -20.71 1.32
C ASP A 239 -0.39 -20.03 0.79
N ARG A 240 -0.21 -20.01 -0.54
CA ARG A 240 0.89 -19.26 -1.17
C ARG A 240 0.77 -17.76 -0.93
N LEU A 241 -0.44 -17.19 -0.96
CA LEU A 241 -0.67 -15.79 -0.66
C LEU A 241 -0.33 -15.46 0.81
N ALA A 242 -0.76 -16.30 1.76
CA ALA A 242 -0.41 -16.12 3.17
C ALA A 242 1.10 -16.19 3.45
N GLN A 243 1.83 -17.08 2.75
CA GLN A 243 3.29 -17.11 2.80
C GLN A 243 3.90 -15.83 2.22
N ALA A 244 3.39 -15.37 1.07
CA ALA A 244 3.85 -14.17 0.39
C ALA A 244 3.54 -12.86 1.16
N LEU A 245 2.48 -12.85 1.97
CA LEU A 245 2.12 -11.77 2.88
C LEU A 245 2.84 -11.87 4.24
N GLY A 246 3.59 -12.95 4.47
CA GLY A 246 4.28 -13.16 5.74
C GLY A 246 3.36 -13.48 6.90
N THR A 247 2.10 -13.89 6.68
CA THR A 247 1.16 -14.29 7.74
C THR A 247 1.31 -15.76 8.14
N TRP A 248 2.00 -16.56 7.31
CA TRP A 248 2.34 -17.95 7.60
C TRP A 248 3.18 -18.07 8.90
N PRO A 249 3.03 -19.13 9.71
CA PRO A 249 3.81 -19.30 10.92
C PRO A 249 5.25 -19.59 10.51
N THR A 250 6.20 -18.89 11.11
CA THR A 250 7.61 -19.26 10.98
C THR A 250 7.80 -20.64 11.62
N THR A 251 8.19 -21.63 10.81
CA THR A 251 8.57 -22.98 11.25
C THR A 251 9.80 -22.96 12.14
#